data_AF-A0A962CIB7-F1
#
_entry.id   AF-A0A962CIB7-F1
#
_cell.length_a   1.000
_cell.length_b   1.000
_cell.length_c   1.000
_cell.angle_alpha   90.00
_cell.angle_beta   90.00
_cell.angle_gamma   90.00
#
_symmetry.space_group_name_H-M   'P 1'
#
loop_
_entity.id
_entity.type
_entity.pdbx_description
1 polymer ?
#
loop_
_entity_poly.entity_id
_entity_poly.type
_entity_poly.pdbx_seq_one_letter_code
_entity_poly.pdbx_strand_id
1 'polypeptide(L)'
;TYGHAAGDAVLVQFAALLRSEFRESDVIVRWGGEEFLVVSRFADANGAAEVAERLRHKIASHPFVLEDGRHIERTVSIGFAAFPFVPGNPKQVSWEQVIDIADIALLAAKRSRRDAWVGLSPRGDCTQEDVESLFQARAQAIESVFRIETSIEPDKPLRWS
;
A
#
# COMPACT_ATOMS: atom_id res chain seq x y z
N THR A 1 24.50 5.35 7.11
CA THR A 1 23.66 5.79 5.98
C THR A 1 24.53 5.92 4.73
N TYR A 2 24.09 5.43 3.57
CA TYR A 2 24.93 5.27 2.36
C TYR A 2 25.05 6.56 1.49
N GLY A 3 24.47 7.69 1.93
CA GLY A 3 24.49 8.95 1.18
C GLY A 3 23.38 9.07 0.14
N HIS A 4 23.22 10.26 -0.44
CA HIS A 4 22.15 10.57 -1.40
C HIS A 4 22.27 9.78 -2.71
N ALA A 5 23.48 9.64 -3.27
CA ALA A 5 23.70 8.86 -4.49
C ALA A 5 23.25 7.39 -4.35
N ALA A 6 23.50 6.78 -3.20
CA ALA A 6 23.00 5.43 -2.91
C ALA A 6 21.47 5.37 -2.81
N GLY A 7 20.84 6.42 -2.28
CA GLY A 7 19.38 6.55 -2.26
C GLY A 7 18.80 6.64 -3.68
N ASP A 8 19.40 7.46 -4.54
CA ASP A 8 18.97 7.62 -5.93
C ASP A 8 19.12 6.31 -6.73
N ALA A 9 20.23 5.59 -6.55
CA ALA A 9 20.45 4.29 -7.17
C ALA A 9 19.39 3.25 -6.76
N VAL A 10 18.98 3.26 -5.48
CA VAL A 10 17.88 2.40 -5.00
C VAL A 10 16.56 2.80 -5.63
N LEU A 11 16.24 4.09 -5.69
CA LEU A 11 14.98 4.59 -6.25
C LEU A 11 14.83 4.29 -7.74
N VAL A 12 15.91 4.37 -8.51
CA VAL A 12 15.92 4.00 -9.93
C VAL A 12 15.60 2.50 -10.11
N GLN A 13 16.26 1.63 -9.33
CA GLN A 13 16.00 0.19 -9.36
C GLN A 13 14.59 -0.14 -8.88
N PHE A 14 14.12 0.53 -7.82
CA PHE A 14 12.77 0.36 -7.29
C PHE A 14 11.71 0.72 -8.34
N ALA A 15 11.88 1.83 -9.06
CA ALA A 15 10.99 2.21 -10.15
C ALA A 15 11.00 1.20 -11.31
N ALA A 16 12.16 0.60 -11.61
CA ALA A 16 12.25 -0.47 -12.62
C ALA A 16 11.50 -1.74 -12.17
N LEU A 17 11.61 -2.12 -10.90
CA LEU A 17 10.84 -3.24 -10.33
C LEU A 17 9.33 -2.98 -10.43
N LEU A 18 8.86 -1.78 -10.06
CA LEU A 18 7.45 -1.41 -10.21
C LEU A 18 6.99 -1.52 -11.67
N ARG A 19 7.73 -0.95 -12.62
CA ARG A 19 7.38 -1.03 -14.05
C ARG A 19 7.36 -2.45 -14.60
N SER A 20 8.10 -3.38 -14.00
CA SER A 20 8.08 -4.79 -14.40
C SER A 20 6.92 -5.58 -13.80
N GLU A 21 6.26 -5.06 -12.75
CA GLU A 21 5.11 -5.70 -12.10
C GLU A 21 3.76 -5.18 -12.60
N PHE A 22 3.72 -3.92 -13.05
CA PHE A 22 2.51 -3.26 -13.52
C PHE A 22 2.48 -3.16 -15.05
N ARG A 23 1.28 -3.02 -15.60
CA ARG A 23 1.08 -2.87 -17.04
C ARG A 23 1.46 -1.45 -17.47
N GLU A 24 1.78 -1.26 -18.75
CA GLU A 24 2.03 0.07 -19.32
C GLU A 24 0.81 1.01 -19.18
N SER A 25 -0.41 0.44 -19.11
CA SER A 25 -1.64 1.20 -18.89
C SER A 25 -1.88 1.64 -17.44
N ASP A 26 -1.09 1.13 -16.49
CA ASP A 26 -1.17 1.50 -15.09
C ASP A 26 -0.35 2.77 -14.84
N VAL A 27 -0.79 3.60 -13.91
CA VAL A 27 -0.12 4.87 -13.58
C VAL A 27 0.76 4.67 -12.37
N ILE A 28 2.05 4.97 -12.50
CA ILE A 28 3.03 4.91 -11.41
C ILE A 28 3.55 6.33 -11.17
N VAL A 29 3.36 6.84 -9.96
CA VAL A 29 3.77 8.19 -9.55
C VAL A 29 4.73 8.09 -8.39
N ARG A 30 5.82 8.84 -8.42
CA ARG A 30 6.64 9.10 -7.22
C ARG A 30 5.93 10.20 -6.43
N TRP A 31 5.20 9.81 -5.39
CA TRP A 31 4.37 10.68 -4.57
C TRP A 31 5.20 11.58 -3.64
N GLY A 32 6.32 11.04 -3.14
CA GLY A 32 7.21 11.74 -2.22
C GLY A 32 8.68 11.30 -2.37
N GLY A 33 9.51 11.62 -1.38
CA GLY A 33 10.94 11.30 -1.40
C GLY A 33 11.20 9.82 -1.66
N GLU A 34 10.57 8.94 -0.88
CA GLU A 34 10.67 7.48 -0.99
C GLU A 34 9.29 6.80 -1.18
N GLU A 35 8.27 7.59 -1.51
CA GLU A 35 6.88 7.14 -1.58
C GLU A 35 6.41 7.07 -3.03
N PHE A 36 5.70 5.98 -3.36
CA PHE A 36 5.19 5.70 -4.69
C PHE A 36 3.70 5.38 -4.61
N LEU A 37 2.93 5.95 -5.52
CA LEU A 37 1.52 5.68 -5.72
C LEU A 37 1.37 4.91 -7.04
N VAL A 38 0.62 3.81 -7.01
CA VAL A 38 0.25 3.06 -8.21
C VAL A 38 -1.26 3.04 -8.34
N VAL A 39 -1.76 3.49 -9.50
CA VAL A 39 -3.16 3.39 -9.88
C VAL A 39 -3.25 2.33 -10.98
N SER A 40 -3.85 1.19 -10.65
CA SER A 40 -4.00 0.06 -11.56
C SER A 40 -5.46 -0.39 -11.64
N ARG A 41 -5.83 -0.96 -12.79
CA ARG A 41 -7.15 -1.56 -13.00
C ARG A 41 -7.10 -3.05 -12.67
N PHE A 42 -7.60 -3.39 -11.50
CA PHE A 42 -7.83 -4.79 -11.12
C PHE A 42 -9.27 -5.21 -11.43
N ALA A 43 -9.46 -6.50 -11.72
CA ALA A 43 -10.79 -7.06 -11.97
C ALA A 43 -11.61 -7.20 -10.69
N ASP A 44 -10.94 -7.39 -9.54
CA ASP A 44 -11.51 -7.44 -8.20
C ASP A 44 -10.50 -6.99 -7.14
N ALA A 45 -10.97 -6.83 -5.89
CA ALA A 45 -10.12 -6.42 -4.75
C ALA A 45 -9.09 -7.50 -4.35
N ASN A 46 -9.37 -8.78 -4.61
CA ASN A 46 -8.46 -9.88 -4.31
C ASN A 46 -7.18 -9.80 -5.16
N GLY A 47 -7.30 -9.36 -6.42
CA GLY A 47 -6.15 -9.13 -7.29
C GLY A 47 -5.16 -8.09 -6.75
N ALA A 48 -5.62 -7.12 -5.97
CA ALA A 48 -4.74 -6.13 -5.34
C ALA A 48 -3.85 -6.76 -4.26
N ALA A 49 -4.39 -7.65 -3.43
CA ALA A 49 -3.65 -8.37 -2.40
C ALA A 49 -2.55 -9.27 -3.00
N GLU A 50 -2.87 -10.00 -4.08
CA GLU A 50 -1.90 -10.85 -4.78
C GLU A 50 -0.75 -10.04 -5.40
N VAL A 51 -1.08 -8.90 -6.02
CA VAL A 51 -0.07 -8.00 -6.60
C VAL A 51 0.80 -7.39 -5.49
N ALA A 52 0.20 -6.98 -4.37
CA ALA A 52 0.93 -6.45 -3.23
C ALA A 52 1.91 -7.49 -2.67
N GLU A 53 1.48 -8.74 -2.47
CA GLU A 53 2.35 -9.79 -1.93
C GLU A 53 3.47 -10.18 -2.90
N ARG A 54 3.17 -10.25 -4.20
CA ARG A 54 4.18 -10.53 -5.23
C ARG A 54 5.22 -9.42 -5.30
N LEU A 55 4.78 -8.16 -5.30
CA LEU A 55 5.67 -7.00 -5.33
C LEU A 55 6.53 -6.93 -4.07
N ARG A 56 5.95 -7.19 -2.88
CA ARG A 56 6.65 -7.24 -1.60
C ARG A 56 7.80 -8.26 -1.64
N HIS A 57 7.51 -9.50 -2.04
CA HIS A 57 8.54 -10.53 -2.18
C HIS A 57 9.60 -10.20 -3.21
N LYS A 58 9.20 -9.66 -4.37
CA LYS A 58 10.13 -9.30 -5.44
C LYS A 58 11.12 -8.22 -4.97
N ILE A 59 10.64 -7.21 -4.25
CA ILE A 59 11.52 -6.17 -3.70
C ILE A 59 12.41 -6.73 -2.59
N ALA A 60 11.85 -7.52 -1.67
CA ALA A 60 12.61 -8.11 -0.55
C ALA A 60 13.73 -9.05 -1.02
N SER A 61 13.54 -9.72 -2.16
CA SER A 61 14.54 -10.62 -2.76
C SER A 61 15.46 -9.95 -3.78
N HIS A 62 15.21 -8.68 -4.14
CA HIS A 62 16.02 -7.97 -5.12
C HIS A 62 17.31 -7.42 -4.48
N PRO A 63 18.50 -7.83 -4.96
CA PRO A 63 19.76 -7.26 -4.49
C PRO A 63 19.95 -5.87 -5.11
N PHE A 64 19.66 -4.81 -4.35
CA PHE A 64 19.88 -3.45 -4.84
C PHE A 64 21.38 -3.17 -4.92
N VAL A 65 21.86 -2.88 -6.13
CA VAL A 65 23.28 -2.64 -6.40
C VAL A 65 23.58 -1.15 -6.30
N LEU A 66 24.56 -0.77 -5.49
CA LEU A 66 25.06 0.61 -5.37
C LEU A 66 26.12 0.89 -6.42
N GLU A 67 26.44 2.18 -6.64
CA GLU A 67 27.45 2.60 -7.62
C GLU A 67 28.85 2.01 -7.36
N ASP A 68 29.17 1.72 -6.10
CA ASP A 68 30.43 1.08 -5.71
C ASP A 68 30.40 -0.46 -5.77
N GLY A 69 29.34 -1.04 -6.34
CA GLY A 69 29.17 -2.48 -6.52
C GLY A 69 28.69 -3.22 -5.27
N ARG A 70 28.48 -2.55 -4.13
CA ARG A 70 27.90 -3.18 -2.95
C ARG A 70 26.43 -3.51 -3.17
N HIS A 71 25.99 -4.63 -2.61
CA HIS A 71 24.58 -5.01 -2.60
C HIS A 71 23.97 -4.65 -1.25
N ILE A 72 22.74 -4.15 -1.28
CA ILE A 72 21.93 -3.89 -0.09
C ILE A 72 20.53 -4.48 -0.25
N GLU A 73 19.95 -4.91 0.87
CA GLU A 73 18.58 -5.42 0.91
C GLU A 73 17.62 -4.29 1.28
N ARG A 74 16.49 -4.21 0.58
CA ARG A 74 15.41 -3.29 0.92
C ARG A 74 14.08 -4.01 0.82
N THR A 75 13.16 -3.61 1.66
CA THR A 75 11.78 -4.10 1.68
C THR A 75 10.83 -2.96 1.40
N VAL A 76 9.56 -3.28 1.19
CA VAL A 76 8.49 -2.31 0.95
C VAL A 76 7.34 -2.58 1.91
N SER A 77 6.67 -1.52 2.36
CA SER A 77 5.36 -1.64 2.99
C SER A 77 4.31 -1.07 2.04
N ILE A 78 3.16 -1.70 1.92
CA ILE A 78 2.15 -1.35 0.91
C ILE A 78 0.79 -1.18 1.60
N GLY A 79 0.10 -0.10 1.28
CA GLY A 79 -1.30 0.11 1.62
C GLY A 79 -2.12 0.22 0.34
N PHE A 80 -3.30 -0.40 0.31
CA PHE A 80 -4.18 -0.30 -0.86
C PHE A 80 -5.66 -0.25 -0.48
N ALA A 81 -6.43 0.38 -1.37
CA ALA A 81 -7.88 0.47 -1.33
C ALA A 81 -8.42 0.54 -2.76
N ALA A 82 -9.63 0.04 -3.00
CA ALA A 82 -10.26 0.07 -4.31
C ALA A 82 -11.02 1.38 -4.55
N PHE A 83 -11.05 1.84 -5.81
CA PHE A 83 -11.95 2.90 -6.26
C PHE A 83 -12.87 2.35 -7.38
N PRO A 84 -14.20 2.57 -7.30
CA PRO A 84 -14.93 3.18 -6.19
C PRO A 84 -14.85 2.35 -4.92
N PHE A 85 -14.68 3.02 -3.77
CA PHE A 85 -14.53 2.34 -2.48
C PHE A 85 -15.81 1.63 -2.05
N VAL A 86 -16.96 2.25 -2.34
CA VAL A 86 -18.30 1.67 -2.16
C VAL A 86 -18.89 1.39 -3.54
N PRO A 87 -18.85 0.13 -4.04
CA PRO A 87 -19.27 -0.18 -5.40
C PRO A 87 -20.72 0.22 -5.72
N GLY A 88 -21.63 0.10 -4.74
CA GLY A 88 -23.04 0.49 -4.87
C GLY A 88 -23.28 1.99 -4.87
N ASN A 89 -22.31 2.80 -4.42
CA ASN A 89 -22.42 4.26 -4.38
C ASN A 89 -21.07 4.95 -4.68
N PRO A 90 -20.63 4.98 -5.96
CA PRO A 90 -19.31 5.48 -6.34
C PRO A 90 -18.98 6.93 -5.97
N LYS A 91 -20.00 7.75 -5.68
CA LYS A 91 -19.83 9.17 -5.32
C LYS A 91 -19.69 9.39 -3.81
N GLN A 92 -19.89 8.36 -3.02
CA GLN A 92 -19.90 8.47 -1.57
C GLN A 92 -18.51 8.72 -0.98
N VAL A 93 -17.49 8.16 -1.61
CA VAL A 93 -16.09 8.32 -1.22
C VAL A 93 -15.34 8.84 -2.43
N SER A 94 -14.74 10.03 -2.30
CA SER A 94 -13.96 10.62 -3.38
C SER A 94 -12.67 9.85 -3.62
N TRP A 95 -12.05 10.02 -4.78
CA TRP A 95 -10.78 9.34 -5.07
C TRP A 95 -9.65 9.83 -4.15
N GLU A 96 -9.68 11.10 -3.71
CA GLU A 96 -8.75 11.65 -2.72
C GLU A 96 -8.89 10.90 -1.38
N GLN A 97 -10.12 10.70 -0.91
CA GLN A 97 -10.38 9.93 0.30
C GLN A 97 -9.92 8.47 0.18
N VAL A 98 -10.00 7.86 -1.02
CA VAL A 98 -9.45 6.51 -1.24
C VAL A 98 -7.93 6.48 -1.13
N ILE A 99 -7.23 7.53 -1.57
CA ILE A 99 -5.78 7.65 -1.36
C ILE A 99 -5.48 7.74 0.14
N ASP A 100 -6.24 8.54 0.89
CA ASP A 100 -6.06 8.66 2.34
C ASP A 100 -6.32 7.31 3.06
N ILE A 101 -7.31 6.54 2.61
CA ILE A 101 -7.58 5.18 3.11
C ILE A 101 -6.38 4.25 2.84
N ALA A 102 -5.83 4.29 1.63
CA ALA A 102 -4.65 3.52 1.27
C ALA A 102 -3.42 3.92 2.11
N ASP A 103 -3.26 5.22 2.43
CA ASP A 103 -2.19 5.69 3.31
C ASP A 103 -2.38 5.21 4.77
N ILE A 104 -3.60 5.22 5.28
CA ILE A 104 -3.92 4.65 6.61
C ILE A 104 -3.55 3.16 6.66
N ALA A 105 -3.85 2.40 5.61
CA ALA A 105 -3.45 1.01 5.48
C ALA A 105 -1.92 0.85 5.43
N LEU A 106 -1.24 1.69 4.65
CA LEU A 106 0.23 1.71 4.56
C LEU A 106 0.87 1.98 5.93
N LEU A 107 0.32 2.94 6.67
CA LEU A 107 0.79 3.31 8.00
C LEU A 107 0.60 2.16 8.99
N ALA A 108 -0.54 1.44 8.93
CA ALA A 108 -0.77 0.24 9.72
C ALA A 108 0.27 -0.85 9.41
N ALA A 109 0.60 -1.09 8.14
CA ALA A 109 1.66 -2.02 7.75
C ALA A 109 3.03 -1.58 8.32
N LYS A 110 3.39 -0.31 8.16
CA LYS A 110 4.66 0.28 8.65
C LYS A 110 4.78 0.22 10.18
N ARG A 111 3.69 0.46 10.92
CA ARG A 111 3.67 0.46 12.40
C ARG A 111 3.64 -0.94 13.00
N SER A 112 3.04 -1.90 12.30
CA SER A 112 2.85 -3.25 12.82
C SER A 112 4.07 -4.14 12.59
N ARG A 113 4.65 -4.13 11.38
CA ARG A 113 5.77 -5.02 11.04
C ARG A 113 6.81 -4.39 10.10
N ARG A 114 6.39 -3.45 9.23
CA ARG A 114 7.06 -3.17 7.94
C ARG A 114 7.16 -4.44 7.10
N ASP A 115 7.74 -4.37 5.91
CA ASP A 115 7.81 -5.50 4.96
C ASP A 115 6.49 -6.31 4.92
N ALA A 116 5.40 -5.58 4.72
CA ALA A 116 4.05 -6.10 4.85
C ALA A 116 3.09 -5.25 4.04
N TRP A 117 1.90 -5.79 3.77
CA TRP A 117 0.81 -5.03 3.20
C TRP A 117 -0.45 -5.11 4.03
N VAL A 118 -1.27 -4.07 3.91
CA VAL A 118 -2.64 -4.00 4.46
C VAL A 118 -3.55 -3.45 3.37
N GLY A 119 -4.68 -4.11 3.19
CA GLY A 119 -5.76 -3.70 2.31
C GLY A 119 -7.01 -3.35 3.12
N LEU A 120 -7.68 -2.27 2.73
CA LEU A 120 -8.96 -1.87 3.30
C LEU A 120 -10.06 -1.91 2.24
N SER A 121 -11.17 -2.55 2.58
CA SER A 121 -12.41 -2.54 1.80
C SER A 121 -13.61 -2.44 2.75
N PRO A 122 -14.78 -1.97 2.30
CA PRO A 122 -15.95 -1.93 3.18
C PRO A 122 -16.52 -3.35 3.41
N ARG A 123 -17.06 -3.63 4.62
CA ARG A 123 -17.72 -4.93 4.90
C ARG A 123 -19.10 -5.08 4.24
N GLY A 124 -19.65 -4.01 3.67
CA GLY A 124 -20.97 -3.94 3.04
C GLY A 124 -21.22 -2.52 2.54
N ASP A 125 -22.47 -2.07 2.61
CA ASP A 125 -22.79 -0.66 2.40
C ASP A 125 -22.27 0.14 3.62
N CYS A 126 -20.99 0.54 3.59
CA CYS A 126 -20.50 1.49 4.58
C CYS A 126 -21.17 2.84 4.32
N THR A 127 -21.47 3.58 5.37
CA THR A 127 -22.04 4.94 5.28
C THR A 127 -20.94 5.98 5.08
N GLN A 128 -21.31 7.24 4.84
CA GLN A 128 -20.34 8.32 4.79
C GLN A 128 -19.73 8.57 6.18
N GLU A 129 -20.53 8.44 7.24
CA GLU A 129 -20.11 8.60 8.63
C GLU A 129 -19.07 7.54 9.05
N ASP A 130 -19.23 6.31 8.55
CA ASP A 130 -18.27 5.21 8.71
C ASP A 130 -16.90 5.56 8.12
N VAL A 131 -16.89 6.11 6.90
CA VAL A 131 -15.66 6.55 6.22
C VAL A 131 -15.04 7.74 6.95
N GLU A 132 -15.84 8.69 7.40
CA GLU A 132 -15.36 9.83 8.20
C GLU A 132 -14.74 9.38 9.53
N SER A 133 -15.29 8.32 10.16
CA SER A 133 -14.75 7.77 11.40
C SER A 133 -13.36 7.16 11.24
N LEU A 134 -13.03 6.65 10.04
CA LEU A 134 -11.70 6.14 9.72
C LEU A 134 -10.65 7.27 9.81
N PHE A 135 -10.97 8.45 9.28
CA PHE A 135 -10.10 9.63 9.36
C PHE A 135 -9.96 10.18 10.79
N GLN A 136 -10.91 9.88 11.69
CA GLN A 136 -10.84 10.22 13.10
C GLN A 136 -10.05 9.20 13.95
N ALA A 137 -9.41 8.21 13.32
CA ALA A 137 -8.36 7.35 13.87
C ALA A 137 -8.70 6.60 15.19
N ARG A 138 -9.94 6.16 15.39
CA ARG A 138 -10.26 5.21 16.46
C ARG A 138 -10.04 3.78 15.96
N ALA A 139 -8.94 3.14 16.38
CA ALA A 139 -8.60 1.75 16.01
C ALA A 139 -9.78 0.76 16.17
N GLN A 140 -10.59 0.92 17.22
CA GLN A 140 -11.80 0.10 17.45
C GLN A 140 -12.92 0.32 16.42
N ALA A 141 -12.98 1.47 15.76
CA ALA A 141 -13.96 1.76 14.70
C ALA A 141 -13.55 1.14 13.35
N ILE A 142 -12.24 1.00 13.10
CA ILE A 142 -11.75 0.50 11.81
C ILE A 142 -12.12 -0.98 11.61
N GLU A 143 -11.87 -1.83 12.62
CA GLU A 143 -12.07 -3.29 12.48
C GLU A 143 -13.54 -3.72 12.45
N SER A 144 -14.46 -2.87 12.94
CA SER A 144 -15.90 -3.16 12.94
C SER A 144 -16.56 -2.79 11.61
N VAL A 145 -16.05 -1.75 10.93
CA VAL A 145 -16.61 -1.18 9.71
C VAL A 145 -15.96 -1.75 8.44
N PHE A 146 -14.64 -1.97 8.49
CA PHE A 146 -13.86 -2.35 7.30
C PHE A 146 -13.46 -3.83 7.33
N ARG A 147 -13.42 -4.41 6.15
CA ARG A 147 -12.73 -5.67 5.90
C ARG A 147 -11.26 -5.31 5.74
N ILE A 148 -10.45 -6.02 6.52
CA ILE A 148 -9.01 -5.83 6.54
C ILE A 148 -8.38 -7.11 5.99
N GLU A 149 -7.55 -6.95 4.98
CA GLU A 149 -6.71 -8.02 4.44
C GLU A 149 -5.26 -7.63 4.72
N THR A 150 -4.41 -8.61 5.07
CA THR A 150 -3.00 -8.30 5.37
C THR A 150 -2.10 -9.52 5.19
N SER A 151 -0.81 -9.28 4.93
CA SER A 151 0.26 -10.29 5.02
C SER A 151 0.76 -10.54 6.44
N ILE A 152 0.26 -9.79 7.43
CA ILE A 152 0.70 -9.91 8.82
C ILE A 152 -0.02 -11.11 9.45
N GLU A 153 0.75 -11.93 10.17
CA GLU A 153 0.24 -13.14 10.82
C GLU A 153 -0.93 -12.81 11.78
N PRO A 154 -1.98 -13.67 11.85
CA PRO A 154 -3.19 -13.37 12.63
C PRO A 154 -2.98 -13.16 14.14
N ASP A 155 -1.87 -13.64 14.69
CA ASP A 155 -1.50 -13.51 16.10
C ASP A 155 -0.88 -12.14 16.44
N LYS A 156 -0.60 -11.29 15.44
CA LYS A 156 -0.02 -9.96 15.61
C LYS A 156 -1.07 -8.88 15.33
N PRO A 157 -1.53 -8.14 16.36
CA PRO A 157 -2.54 -7.10 16.16
C PRO A 157 -2.00 -5.95 15.31
N LEU A 158 -2.84 -5.43 14.41
CA LEU A 158 -2.51 -4.25 13.62
C LEU A 158 -2.49 -3.00 14.50
N ARG A 159 -1.45 -2.20 14.33
CA ARG A 159 -1.25 -0.94 15.05
C ARG A 159 -1.70 0.24 14.20
N TRP A 160 -2.87 0.77 14.52
CA TRP A 160 -3.47 1.92 13.85
C TRP A 160 -3.02 3.26 14.43
N SER A 161 -2.53 3.30 15.68
CA SER A 161 -2.00 4.47 16.40
C SER A 161 -0.62 4.22 17.00
#